data_AF-A0A0B6Z014-F1
#
_entry.id   AF-A0A0B6Z014-F1
#
_cell.length_a   1.000
_cell.length_b   1.000
_cell.length_c   1.000
_cell.angle_alpha   90.00
_cell.angle_beta   90.00
_cell.angle_gamma   90.00
#
_symmetry.space_group_name_H-M   'P 1'
#
loop_
_entity.id
_entity.type
_entity.pdbx_description
1 polymer ?
#
loop_
_entity_poly.entity_id
_entity_poly.type
_entity_poly.pdbx_seq_one_letter_code
_entity_poly.pdbx_strand_id
1 'polypeptide(L)'
;REDHFQFSVKFLIPRTHLEASTSIAKILDFIIAVEPINDQGFELITFKPKIQVVQGADIVVTAHNLTTVDLDTGPEGIEYIILIQPENGILVQLPDVRTHLKSFTQKDINDGMIVFKHDGSREASGSIHFKVWDGKFDPRSATIEIIVVPITIEVAKDRHVPLVQGQNYVTLSNKHLKVSTNGDINALVYRVTQAPQFG
;
A
#
# COMPACT_ATOMS: atom_id res chain seq x y z
N ARG A 1 -20.20 13.64 -23.89
CA ARG A 1 -21.15 14.41 -24.74
C ARG A 1 -20.95 15.85 -24.35
N GLU A 2 -20.33 16.65 -25.20
CA GLU A 2 -20.14 18.09 -24.93
C GLU A 2 -21.41 18.81 -25.33
N ASP A 3 -21.91 19.66 -24.44
CA ASP A 3 -23.03 20.54 -24.74
C ASP A 3 -22.48 21.84 -25.37
N HIS A 4 -23.20 22.40 -26.33
CA HIS A 4 -22.77 23.62 -27.01
C HIS A 4 -23.99 24.43 -27.44
N PHE A 5 -23.82 25.75 -27.50
CA PHE A 5 -24.84 26.63 -28.03
C PHE A 5 -24.23 27.64 -29.00
N GLN A 6 -25.06 28.08 -29.95
CA GLN A 6 -24.69 29.03 -30.98
C GLN A 6 -25.36 30.37 -30.77
N PHE A 7 -24.60 31.45 -30.92
CA PHE A 7 -25.13 32.81 -31.01
C PHE A 7 -24.82 33.39 -32.38
N SER A 8 -25.76 34.12 -33.00
CA SER A 8 -25.50 34.84 -34.24
C SER A 8 -25.48 36.34 -34.02
N VAL A 9 -24.36 37.00 -34.32
CA VAL A 9 -24.29 38.46 -34.42
C VAL A 9 -24.57 38.86 -35.86
N LYS A 10 -25.53 39.75 -36.07
CA LYS A 10 -25.84 40.31 -37.39
C LYS A 10 -25.66 41.80 -37.38
N PHE A 11 -24.95 42.33 -38.38
CA PHE A 11 -24.90 43.78 -38.60
C PHE A 11 -26.08 44.18 -39.47
N LEU A 12 -26.98 45.00 -38.92
CA LEU A 12 -28.13 45.54 -39.64
C LEU A 12 -27.69 46.84 -40.32
N ILE A 13 -27.62 46.81 -41.66
CA ILE A 13 -27.38 48.01 -42.46
C ILE A 13 -28.73 48.71 -42.61
N PRO A 14 -28.92 49.95 -42.11
CA PRO A 14 -30.13 50.73 -42.38
C PRO A 14 -30.20 50.99 -43.88
N ARG A 15 -31.31 50.67 -44.57
CA ARG A 15 -31.46 50.91 -46.01
C ARG A 15 -32.74 51.67 -46.35
N THR A 16 -32.60 52.68 -47.20
CA THR A 16 -33.68 53.20 -48.05
C THR A 16 -33.90 52.23 -49.24
N HIS A 17 -35.12 52.25 -49.77
CA HIS A 17 -35.75 51.26 -50.66
C HIS A 17 -34.89 50.74 -51.82
N LEU A 18 -35.05 49.44 -52.14
CA LEU A 18 -34.45 48.65 -53.24
C LEU A 18 -33.00 48.15 -53.03
N GLU A 19 -32.85 47.04 -52.31
CA GLU A 19 -31.81 45.99 -52.39
C GLU A 19 -31.63 45.40 -50.98
N ALA A 20 -32.45 44.42 -50.62
CA ALA A 20 -32.40 43.77 -49.31
C ALA A 20 -31.95 42.32 -49.47
N SER A 21 -30.64 42.04 -49.36
CA SER A 21 -30.15 40.65 -49.30
C SER A 21 -28.79 40.41 -48.62
N THR A 22 -28.10 41.42 -48.08
CA THR A 22 -26.77 41.19 -47.47
C THR A 22 -26.65 41.80 -46.08
N SER A 23 -27.24 41.13 -45.09
CA SER A 23 -26.87 41.28 -43.68
C SER A 23 -25.81 40.23 -43.35
N ILE A 24 -24.61 40.68 -42.96
CA ILE A 24 -23.53 39.79 -42.55
C ILE A 24 -23.89 39.21 -41.18
N ALA A 25 -24.02 37.89 -41.12
CA ALA A 25 -24.24 37.14 -39.90
C ALA A 25 -22.98 36.35 -39.57
N LYS A 26 -22.45 36.50 -38.36
CA LYS A 26 -21.37 35.66 -37.84
C LYS A 26 -21.91 34.80 -36.72
N ILE A 27 -21.72 33.50 -36.84
CA ILE A 27 -22.09 32.52 -35.81
C ILE A 27 -20.88 32.36 -34.88
N LEU A 28 -21.14 32.38 -33.58
CA LEU A 28 -20.20 32.04 -32.54
C LEU A 28 -20.68 30.74 -31.89
N ASP A 29 -19.79 29.75 -31.89
CA ASP A 29 -19.98 28.48 -31.20
C ASP A 29 -19.36 28.55 -29.80
N PHE A 30 -20.15 28.25 -28.79
CA PHE A 30 -19.68 28.17 -27.40
C PHE A 30 -19.85 26.74 -26.90
N ILE A 31 -18.77 26.18 -26.37
CA ILE A 31 -18.76 24.87 -25.74
C ILE A 31 -19.00 25.06 -24.25
N ILE A 32 -19.93 24.29 -23.68
CA ILE A 32 -20.18 24.24 -22.25
C ILE A 32 -19.30 23.14 -21.66
N ALA A 33 -18.28 23.53 -20.91
CA ALA A 33 -17.47 22.63 -20.10
C ALA A 33 -18.06 22.56 -18.68
N VAL A 34 -18.37 21.35 -18.20
CA VAL A 34 -18.74 21.11 -16.80
C VAL A 34 -17.48 20.75 -16.04
N GLU A 35 -17.13 21.55 -15.05
CA GLU A 35 -16.06 21.21 -14.11
C GLU A 35 -16.64 20.30 -13.01
N PRO A 36 -16.09 19.09 -12.81
CA PRO A 36 -16.55 18.20 -11.75
C PRO A 36 -16.26 18.82 -10.39
N ILE A 37 -17.19 18.66 -9.47
CA ILE A 37 -17.06 19.08 -8.07
C ILE A 37 -17.26 17.83 -7.23
N ASN A 38 -16.39 17.58 -6.26
CA ASN A 38 -16.54 16.43 -5.36
C ASN A 38 -17.81 16.58 -4.51
N ASP A 39 -18.94 16.00 -4.91
CA ASP A 39 -20.23 16.17 -4.22
C ASP A 39 -20.70 14.91 -3.49
N GLN A 40 -19.89 13.84 -3.53
CA GLN A 40 -20.11 12.59 -2.84
C GLN A 40 -18.97 12.27 -1.87
N GLY A 41 -19.29 11.69 -0.72
CA GLY A 41 -18.24 11.28 0.21
C GLY A 41 -17.64 9.93 -0.16
N PHE A 42 -16.36 9.75 0.17
CA PHE A 42 -15.65 8.48 -0.01
C PHE A 42 -16.27 7.29 0.75
N GLU A 43 -15.98 6.09 0.26
CA GLU A 43 -16.37 4.80 0.85
C GLU A 43 -15.14 3.94 1.17
N LEU A 44 -15.01 3.52 2.43
CA LEU A 44 -13.99 2.55 2.85
C LEU A 44 -14.49 1.13 2.53
N ILE A 45 -13.99 0.55 1.43
CA ILE A 45 -14.45 -0.73 0.89
C ILE A 45 -13.98 -1.90 1.77
N THR A 46 -12.78 -1.82 2.33
CA THR A 46 -12.24 -2.94 3.11
C THR A 46 -12.89 -3.02 4.50
N PHE A 47 -13.71 -4.04 4.70
CA PHE A 47 -14.30 -4.33 6.00
C PHE A 47 -13.27 -4.96 6.95
N LYS A 48 -13.05 -4.33 8.11
CA LYS A 48 -12.07 -4.75 9.13
C LYS A 48 -10.68 -5.02 8.54
N PRO A 49 -9.99 -3.96 8.06
CA PRO A 49 -8.63 -4.05 7.52
C PRO A 49 -7.69 -4.83 8.44
N LYS A 50 -6.95 -5.79 7.88
CA LYS A 50 -5.96 -6.58 8.63
C LYS A 50 -4.76 -6.98 7.79
N ILE A 51 -3.62 -7.11 8.46
CA ILE A 51 -2.38 -7.66 7.91
C ILE A 51 -1.83 -8.75 8.82
N GLN A 52 -1.14 -9.73 8.24
CA GLN A 52 -0.53 -10.83 8.97
C GLN A 52 0.95 -10.89 8.62
N VAL A 53 1.81 -10.82 9.63
CA VAL A 53 3.27 -10.69 9.46
C VAL A 53 4.01 -11.69 10.33
N VAL A 54 5.09 -12.27 9.82
CA VAL A 54 5.97 -13.11 10.65
C VAL A 54 6.79 -12.20 11.56
N GLN A 55 6.99 -12.62 12.80
CA GLN A 55 7.76 -11.87 13.78
C GLN A 55 9.14 -11.47 13.23
N GLY A 56 9.40 -10.16 13.18
CA GLY A 56 10.65 -9.57 12.70
C GLY A 56 10.78 -9.49 11.18
N ALA A 57 9.72 -9.84 10.44
CA ALA A 57 9.65 -9.68 8.99
C ALA A 57 8.91 -8.39 8.59
N ASP A 58 8.99 -8.07 7.31
CA ASP A 58 8.29 -6.95 6.69
C ASP A 58 7.12 -7.48 5.82
N ILE A 59 6.03 -6.71 5.73
CA ILE A 59 4.91 -7.01 4.82
C ILE A 59 4.44 -5.76 4.08
N VAL A 60 4.18 -5.91 2.78
CA VAL A 60 3.58 -4.85 1.96
C VAL A 60 2.08 -4.73 2.26
N VAL A 61 1.62 -3.52 2.54
CA VAL A 61 0.19 -3.21 2.67
C VAL A 61 -0.36 -3.00 1.26
N THR A 62 -1.30 -3.85 0.86
CA THR A 62 -1.87 -3.86 -0.50
C THR A 62 -3.33 -3.42 -0.49
N ALA A 63 -3.91 -3.21 -1.68
CA ALA A 63 -5.33 -2.89 -1.84
C ALA A 63 -6.26 -3.96 -1.21
N HIS A 64 -5.81 -5.23 -1.12
CA HIS A 64 -6.57 -6.26 -0.40
C HIS A 64 -6.69 -5.97 1.10
N ASN A 65 -5.69 -5.31 1.68
CA ASN A 65 -5.64 -4.98 3.10
C ASN A 65 -6.37 -3.67 3.42
N LEU A 66 -6.31 -2.69 2.51
CA LEU A 66 -6.93 -1.38 2.70
C LEU A 66 -7.26 -0.73 1.34
N THR A 67 -8.54 -0.55 1.09
CA THR A 67 -9.08 0.16 -0.08
C THR A 67 -10.16 1.13 0.33
N THR A 68 -10.00 2.40 -0.05
CA THR A 68 -11.03 3.43 -0.09
C THR A 68 -11.25 3.83 -1.54
N VAL A 69 -12.51 4.02 -1.92
CA VAL A 69 -12.89 4.52 -3.24
C VAL A 69 -13.75 5.76 -3.07
N ASP A 70 -13.56 6.70 -3.99
CA ASP A 70 -14.37 7.90 -4.14
C ASP A 70 -14.65 8.05 -5.64
N LEU A 71 -15.86 8.47 -6.00
CA LEU A 71 -16.26 8.61 -7.41
C LEU A 71 -15.76 9.91 -8.05
N ASP A 72 -15.48 10.92 -7.22
CA ASP A 72 -15.04 12.24 -7.63
C ASP A 72 -13.53 12.45 -7.39
N THR A 73 -12.94 11.68 -6.48
CA THR A 73 -11.54 11.81 -6.06
C THR A 73 -10.73 10.57 -6.45
N GLY A 74 -9.70 10.78 -7.29
CA GLY A 74 -8.75 9.73 -7.67
C GLY A 74 -7.94 9.18 -6.48
N PRO A 75 -7.28 8.02 -6.62
CA PRO A 75 -6.54 7.38 -5.53
C PRO A 75 -5.38 8.22 -4.98
N GLU A 76 -4.83 9.14 -5.78
CA GLU A 76 -3.83 10.13 -5.35
C GLU A 76 -4.39 11.22 -4.44
N GLY A 77 -5.71 11.47 -4.46
CA GLY A 77 -6.39 12.47 -3.63
C GLY A 77 -6.98 11.90 -2.34
N ILE A 78 -6.99 10.57 -2.19
CA ILE A 78 -7.45 9.90 -0.97
C ILE A 78 -6.26 9.72 -0.03
N GLU A 79 -6.19 10.52 1.03
CA GLU A 79 -5.11 10.52 2.01
C GLU A 79 -5.49 9.73 3.28
N TYR A 80 -4.56 8.89 3.73
CA TYR A 80 -4.57 8.19 5.01
C TYR A 80 -3.59 8.86 5.96
N ILE A 81 -4.11 9.53 6.98
CA ILE A 81 -3.32 10.24 8.00
C ILE A 81 -3.17 9.32 9.22
N ILE A 82 -1.94 8.92 9.53
CA ILE A 82 -1.64 8.04 10.66
C ILE A 82 -1.79 8.83 11.97
N LEU A 83 -2.69 8.37 12.83
CA LEU A 83 -2.91 8.93 14.16
C LEU A 83 -2.02 8.26 15.20
N ILE A 84 -1.94 6.93 15.15
CA ILE A 84 -1.21 6.10 16.12
C ILE A 84 -0.50 4.99 15.34
N GLN A 85 0.83 4.98 15.46
CA GLN A 85 1.69 3.89 14.99
C GLN A 85 1.54 2.68 15.94
N PRO A 86 1.73 1.46 15.44
CA PRO A 86 1.62 0.27 16.27
C PRO A 86 2.82 0.14 17.20
N GLU A 87 2.63 -0.48 18.36
CA GLU A 87 3.70 -0.65 19.36
C GLU A 87 4.77 -1.67 18.94
N ASN A 88 4.44 -2.57 18.01
CA ASN A 88 5.27 -3.70 17.56
C ASN A 88 5.91 -3.48 16.17
N GLY A 89 6.03 -2.22 15.74
CA GLY A 89 6.63 -1.92 14.45
C GLY A 89 6.34 -0.52 13.94
N ILE A 90 6.58 -0.31 12.65
CA ILE A 90 6.36 0.98 11.99
C ILE A 90 5.82 0.78 10.57
N LEU A 91 4.97 1.72 10.13
CA LEU A 91 4.73 1.91 8.71
C LEU A 91 5.81 2.80 8.09
N VAL A 92 6.29 2.38 6.92
CA VAL A 92 7.25 3.12 6.09
C VAL A 92 6.78 3.16 4.65
N GLN A 93 7.26 4.14 3.90
CA GLN A 93 7.00 4.28 2.46
C GLN A 93 8.30 4.08 1.69
N LEU A 94 8.28 3.22 0.68
CA LEU A 94 9.44 3.02 -0.18
C LEU A 94 9.72 4.27 -1.05
N PRO A 95 10.98 4.54 -1.41
CA PRO A 95 12.20 3.87 -0.95
C PRO A 95 12.71 4.36 0.42
N ASP A 96 12.10 5.41 1.00
CA ASP A 96 12.54 5.98 2.28
C ASP A 96 12.00 5.21 3.49
N VAL A 97 12.73 4.16 3.86
CA VAL A 97 12.38 3.30 5.00
C VAL A 97 12.85 3.82 6.37
N ARG A 98 13.40 5.04 6.46
CA ARG A 98 14.03 5.55 7.70
C ARG A 98 13.21 6.59 8.43
N THR A 99 12.22 7.17 7.77
CA THR A 99 11.37 8.23 8.33
C THR A 99 10.06 7.67 8.85
N HIS A 100 9.56 8.26 9.94
CA HIS A 100 8.22 7.93 10.40
C HIS A 100 7.20 8.43 9.38
N LEU A 101 6.49 7.50 8.76
CA LEU A 101 5.41 7.84 7.84
C LEU A 101 4.28 8.53 8.63
N LYS A 102 3.87 9.71 8.17
CA LYS A 102 2.79 10.50 8.77
C LYS A 102 1.48 10.32 8.02
N SER A 103 1.56 10.26 6.70
CA SER A 103 0.43 9.98 5.83
C SER A 103 0.89 9.30 4.55
N PHE A 104 -0.05 8.69 3.84
CA PHE A 104 0.12 8.07 2.53
C PHE A 104 -1.20 8.11 1.77
N THR A 105 -1.18 7.87 0.46
CA THR A 105 -2.36 7.88 -0.40
C THR A 105 -2.86 6.48 -0.75
N GLN A 106 -4.10 6.36 -1.25
CA GLN A 106 -4.56 5.10 -1.84
C GLN A 106 -3.69 4.68 -3.02
N LYS A 107 -3.16 5.65 -3.78
CA LYS A 107 -2.20 5.37 -4.85
C LYS A 107 -0.93 4.68 -4.32
N ASP A 108 -0.39 5.11 -3.18
CA ASP A 108 0.81 4.49 -2.60
C ASP A 108 0.58 3.03 -2.21
N ILE A 109 -0.62 2.70 -1.70
CA ILE A 109 -1.02 1.31 -1.44
C ILE A 109 -1.13 0.52 -2.76
N ASN A 110 -1.77 1.10 -3.77
CA ASN A 110 -1.97 0.45 -5.06
C ASN A 110 -0.64 0.16 -5.76
N ASP A 111 0.34 1.04 -5.58
CA ASP A 111 1.69 0.89 -6.13
C ASP A 111 2.58 -0.02 -5.27
N GLY A 112 2.10 -0.52 -4.13
CA GLY A 112 2.84 -1.42 -3.23
C GLY A 112 3.98 -0.72 -2.47
N MET A 113 3.88 0.59 -2.27
CA MET A 113 4.93 1.41 -1.67
C MET A 113 4.87 1.44 -0.15
N ILE A 114 3.74 1.03 0.44
CA ILE A 114 3.52 1.06 1.89
C ILE A 114 3.90 -0.29 2.49
N VAL A 115 4.83 -0.27 3.44
CA VAL A 115 5.37 -1.47 4.09
C VAL A 115 5.23 -1.34 5.59
N PHE A 116 4.70 -2.38 6.23
CA PHE A 116 4.78 -2.55 7.67
C PHE A 116 6.03 -3.34 8.01
N LYS A 117 6.87 -2.78 8.90
CA LYS A 117 8.08 -3.42 9.41
C LYS A 117 7.89 -3.82 10.86
N HIS A 118 7.93 -5.12 11.13
CA HIS A 118 7.83 -5.62 12.49
C HIS A 118 9.18 -5.51 13.21
N ASP A 119 9.20 -5.01 14.44
CA ASP A 119 10.43 -4.74 15.19
C ASP A 119 11.11 -5.99 15.80
N GLY A 120 10.40 -7.12 15.81
CA GLY A 120 10.87 -8.40 16.33
C GLY A 120 10.44 -8.70 17.77
N SER A 121 9.66 -7.80 18.37
CA SER A 121 9.01 -7.97 19.67
C SER A 121 8.07 -9.21 19.69
N ARG A 122 7.62 -9.65 20.87
CA ARG A 122 6.85 -10.91 21.03
C ARG A 122 5.34 -10.71 21.07
N GLU A 123 4.92 -9.46 20.98
CA GLU A 123 3.56 -8.98 21.02
C GLU A 123 2.80 -9.60 19.85
N ALA A 124 1.80 -10.43 20.17
CA ALA A 124 1.07 -11.21 19.18
C ALA A 124 0.17 -10.36 18.27
N SER A 125 -0.10 -9.11 18.64
CA SER A 125 -0.97 -8.21 17.90
C SER A 125 -0.56 -6.75 18.05
N GLY A 126 -0.99 -5.94 17.08
CA GLY A 126 -0.87 -4.49 17.11
C GLY A 126 -2.00 -3.85 16.29
N SER A 127 -2.10 -2.52 16.33
CA SER A 127 -3.07 -1.80 15.51
C SER A 127 -2.50 -0.48 15.02
N ILE A 128 -2.91 -0.11 13.81
CA ILE A 128 -2.59 1.17 13.19
C ILE A 128 -3.88 1.95 13.12
N HIS A 129 -3.92 3.12 13.75
CA HIS A 129 -5.08 4.01 13.70
C HIS A 129 -4.82 5.15 12.74
N PHE A 130 -5.76 5.41 11.84
CA PHE A 130 -5.64 6.47 10.84
C PHE A 130 -6.98 7.18 10.60
N LYS A 131 -6.91 8.34 9.95
CA LYS A 131 -8.06 9.01 9.34
C LYS A 131 -7.94 8.96 7.83
N VAL A 132 -9.05 8.76 7.16
CA VAL A 132 -9.17 8.84 5.70
C VAL A 132 -9.78 10.19 5.35
N TRP A 133 -9.19 10.90 4.40
CA TRP A 133 -9.65 12.21 3.95
C TRP A 133 -9.48 12.35 2.44
N ASP A 134 -10.47 12.97 1.78
CA ASP A 134 -10.52 13.21 0.34
C ASP A 134 -10.29 14.69 -0.02
N GLY A 135 -9.92 15.51 0.96
CA GLY A 135 -9.74 16.95 0.78
C GLY A 135 -10.99 17.81 0.99
N LYS A 136 -12.19 17.21 1.08
CA LYS A 136 -13.45 17.97 1.08
C LYS A 136 -14.43 17.58 2.18
N PHE A 137 -14.68 16.29 2.37
CA PHE A 137 -15.62 15.80 3.37
C PHE A 137 -14.93 15.56 4.72
N ASP A 138 -15.72 15.39 5.78
CA ASP A 138 -15.18 15.14 7.12
C ASP A 138 -14.33 13.85 7.15
N PRO A 139 -13.10 13.90 7.70
CA PRO A 139 -12.26 12.72 7.79
C PRO A 139 -12.88 11.60 8.61
N ARG A 140 -12.76 10.34 8.15
CA ARG A 140 -13.27 9.16 8.85
C ARG A 140 -12.14 8.35 9.47
N SER A 141 -12.28 8.00 10.74
CA SER A 141 -11.32 7.14 11.43
C SER A 141 -11.46 5.69 11.00
N ALA A 142 -10.34 5.01 10.83
CA ALA A 142 -10.27 3.58 10.56
C ALA A 142 -9.01 2.96 11.20
N THR A 143 -9.02 1.64 11.31
CA THR A 143 -7.97 0.87 11.99
C THR A 143 -7.59 -0.33 11.14
N ILE A 144 -6.29 -0.60 11.02
CA ILE A 144 -5.75 -1.89 10.55
C ILE A 144 -5.34 -2.71 11.77
N GLU A 145 -5.83 -3.95 11.85
CA GLU A 145 -5.35 -4.95 12.81
C GLU A 145 -4.09 -5.65 12.28
N ILE A 146 -3.08 -5.78 13.13
CA ILE A 146 -1.84 -6.50 12.84
C ILE A 146 -1.85 -7.81 13.61
N ILE A 147 -1.73 -8.91 12.88
CA ILE A 147 -1.62 -10.26 13.45
C ILE A 147 -0.16 -10.71 13.29
N VAL A 148 0.52 -10.95 14.41
CA VAL A 148 1.92 -11.40 14.41
C VAL A 148 1.96 -12.91 14.52
N VAL A 149 2.60 -13.54 13.54
CA VAL A 149 2.88 -14.98 13.52
C VAL A 149 4.26 -15.21 14.15
N PRO A 150 4.37 -16.01 15.22
CA PRO A 150 5.66 -16.30 15.83
C PRO A 150 6.64 -16.91 14.83
N ILE A 151 7.92 -16.55 14.97
CA ILE A 151 8.99 -17.19 14.19
C ILE A 151 9.18 -18.63 14.68
N THR A 152 9.28 -19.57 13.75
CA THR A 152 9.43 -21.00 14.00
C THR A 152 10.70 -21.52 13.34
N ILE A 153 11.38 -22.44 14.01
CA ILE A 153 12.57 -23.11 13.52
C ILE A 153 12.37 -24.61 13.71
N GLU A 154 12.37 -25.34 12.61
CA GLU A 154 12.30 -26.79 12.58
C GLU A 154 13.61 -27.35 12.05
N VAL A 155 14.22 -28.28 12.78
CA VAL A 155 15.51 -28.86 12.41
C VAL A 155 15.31 -30.29 11.93
N ALA A 156 16.11 -30.72 10.95
CA ALA A 156 16.20 -32.10 10.51
C ALA A 156 16.34 -33.03 11.72
N LYS A 157 15.75 -34.22 11.68
CA LYS A 157 15.66 -35.11 12.86
C LYS A 157 16.84 -36.06 13.01
N ASP A 158 17.63 -36.26 11.96
CA ASP A 158 18.76 -37.18 12.03
C ASP A 158 19.88 -36.60 12.89
N ARG A 159 20.24 -37.36 13.92
CA ARG A 159 21.32 -37.03 14.87
C ARG A 159 22.44 -38.05 14.82
N HIS A 160 22.31 -39.08 13.98
CA HIS A 160 23.30 -40.13 13.86
C HIS A 160 24.39 -39.69 12.89
N VAL A 161 25.61 -39.51 13.40
CA VAL A 161 26.77 -39.09 12.61
C VAL A 161 27.87 -40.12 12.84
N PRO A 162 27.91 -41.22 12.05
CA PRO A 162 28.86 -42.30 12.28
C PRO A 162 30.26 -41.87 11.80
N LEU A 163 31.24 -41.94 12.69
CA LEU A 163 32.66 -41.80 12.36
C LEU A 163 33.28 -43.20 12.26
N VAL A 164 33.85 -43.54 11.10
CA VAL A 164 34.47 -44.86 10.90
C VAL A 164 35.85 -44.88 11.58
N GLN A 165 36.18 -45.98 12.27
CA GLN A 165 37.49 -46.14 12.91
C GLN A 165 38.62 -45.91 11.90
N GLY A 166 39.58 -45.05 12.26
CA GLY A 166 40.69 -44.63 11.38
C GLY A 166 40.43 -43.34 10.60
N GLN A 167 39.20 -42.79 10.63
CA GLN A 167 38.92 -41.44 10.14
C GLN A 167 39.08 -40.41 11.27
N ASN A 168 39.42 -39.18 10.88
CA ASN A 168 39.55 -38.03 11.79
C ASN A 168 38.52 -36.92 11.49
N TYR A 169 37.60 -37.13 10.54
CA TYR A 169 36.51 -36.21 10.24
C TYR A 169 35.28 -36.96 9.72
N VAL A 170 34.11 -36.36 9.91
CA VAL A 170 32.85 -36.78 9.31
C VAL A 170 32.12 -35.54 8.78
N THR A 171 31.51 -35.66 7.61
CA THR A 171 30.82 -34.53 6.98
C THR A 171 29.38 -34.47 7.46
N LEU A 172 28.99 -33.32 8.02
CA LEU A 172 27.58 -33.03 8.26
C LEU A 172 26.92 -32.61 6.94
N SER A 173 25.76 -33.18 6.65
CA SER A 173 24.98 -32.87 5.45
C SER A 173 23.62 -32.28 5.82
N ASN A 174 22.82 -31.96 4.80
CA ASN A 174 21.43 -31.54 4.97
C ASN A 174 20.57 -32.55 5.75
N LYS A 175 20.98 -33.83 5.84
CA LYS A 175 20.29 -34.80 6.71
C LYS A 175 20.37 -34.42 8.19
N HIS A 176 21.48 -33.81 8.60
CA HIS A 176 21.76 -33.49 9.99
C HIS A 176 21.42 -32.03 10.32
N LEU A 177 21.69 -31.12 9.39
CA LEU A 177 21.67 -29.67 9.63
C LEU A 177 20.58 -28.90 8.89
N LYS A 178 19.73 -29.54 8.06
CA LYS A 178 18.68 -28.80 7.36
C LYS A 178 17.74 -28.17 8.38
N VAL A 179 17.44 -26.90 8.17
CA VAL A 179 16.49 -26.12 8.96
C VAL A 179 15.38 -25.62 8.03
N SER A 180 14.13 -25.70 8.48
CA SER A 180 12.98 -24.98 7.92
C SER A 180 12.54 -23.90 8.89
N THR A 181 12.18 -22.74 8.37
CA THR A 181 11.67 -21.61 9.14
C THR A 181 10.63 -20.86 8.32
N ASN A 182 9.68 -20.19 9.00
CA ASN A 182 8.77 -19.23 8.36
C ASN A 182 9.38 -17.81 8.28
N GLY A 183 10.58 -17.58 8.83
CA GLY A 183 11.32 -16.32 8.72
C GLY A 183 12.31 -16.29 7.56
N ASP A 184 13.25 -15.33 7.59
CA ASP A 184 14.32 -15.24 6.59
C ASP A 184 15.35 -16.36 6.76
N ILE A 185 15.43 -17.23 5.76
CA ILE A 185 16.37 -18.35 5.73
C ILE A 185 17.84 -17.90 5.63
N ASN A 186 18.10 -16.70 5.08
CA ASN A 186 19.46 -16.16 4.95
C ASN A 186 19.98 -15.59 6.27
N ALA A 187 19.10 -15.29 7.22
CA ALA A 187 19.45 -14.84 8.55
C ALA A 187 19.83 -15.99 9.51
N LEU A 188 19.78 -17.26 9.07
CA LEU A 188 20.15 -18.40 9.90
C LEU A 188 21.66 -18.45 10.19
N VAL A 189 22.00 -18.56 11.46
CA VAL A 189 23.39 -18.69 11.93
C VAL A 189 23.59 -20.03 12.64
N TYR A 190 24.58 -20.80 12.20
CA TYR A 190 24.96 -22.07 12.81
C TYR A 190 26.17 -21.87 13.72
N ARG A 191 26.06 -22.30 14.97
CA ARG A 191 27.16 -22.22 15.94
C ARG A 191 27.33 -23.55 16.65
N VAL A 192 28.57 -24.04 16.69
CA VAL A 192 28.94 -25.14 17.58
C VAL A 192 29.02 -24.58 18.99
N THR A 193 28.09 -24.96 19.86
CA THR A 193 28.02 -24.49 21.25
C THR A 193 28.91 -25.30 22.18
N GLN A 194 29.16 -26.56 21.83
CA GLN A 194 30.05 -27.47 22.54
C GLN A 194 30.81 -28.32 21.53
N ALA A 195 32.14 -28.34 21.63
CA ALA A 195 32.98 -29.15 20.76
C ALA A 195 32.93 -30.64 21.16
N PRO A 196 33.18 -31.57 20.20
CA PRO A 196 33.37 -32.98 20.52
C PRO A 196 34.46 -33.19 21.57
N GLN A 197 34.23 -34.09 22.53
CA GLN A 197 35.19 -34.37 23.61
C GLN A 197 36.26 -35.39 23.22
N PHE A 198 35.96 -36.28 22.26
CA PHE A 198 36.76 -37.48 21.98
C PHE A 198 37.22 -37.61 20.52
N GLY A 199 37.00 -36.57 19.70
CA GLY A 199 37.20 -36.62 18.24
C GLY A 199 35.89 -36.83 17.50
#